data_AF-A0A9N9A379-F1
#
_entry.id   AF-A0A9N9A379-F1
#
_cell.length_a   1.000
_cell.length_b   1.000
_cell.length_c   1.000
_cell.angle_alpha   90.00
_cell.angle_beta   90.00
_cell.angle_gamma   90.00
#
_symmetry.space_group_name_H-M   'P 1'
#
loop_
_entity.id
_entity.type
_entity.pdbx_description
1 polymer ?
#
loop_
_entity_poly.entity_id
_entity_poly.type
_entity_poly.pdbx_seq_one_letter_code
_entity_poly.pdbx_strand_id
1 'polypeptide(L)'
;MLHSNSIYPSPSPPTLYTANNNNSNIPSSSLSSSNTNNKDSNNNNPQLSWEFLRKQARQLENEIEQKLTSYSKIATSVGRNNRNVDGVGGSGSSGNVAGGNSSEAMELELDELLKKLSMVVNSMAEVVDRPTTIPTSPSIMHMLQRHRDILYDYTKEFKKTRANIQAARNHADLLSSVREDISSFKSGVSSETDYFLSERGRIENSHRMTDMVLEQAFATREDFGQQGATLLNINKRITSVTSMYQLVN
;
A
#
# COMPACT_ATOMS: atom_id res chain seq x y z
N MET A 1 -44.30 -28.81 -56.85
CA MET A 1 -44.28 -29.54 -55.55
C MET A 1 -43.73 -30.93 -55.80
N LEU A 2 -42.92 -31.43 -54.85
CA LEU A 2 -42.25 -32.75 -54.82
C LEU A 2 -40.92 -32.85 -55.59
N HIS A 3 -39.85 -32.34 -54.97
CA HIS A 3 -38.49 -32.79 -55.24
C HIS A 3 -38.15 -33.90 -54.25
N SER A 4 -37.66 -34.99 -54.81
CA SER A 4 -37.32 -36.28 -54.20
C SER A 4 -36.14 -36.19 -53.22
N ASN A 5 -36.40 -36.59 -51.97
CA ASN A 5 -35.38 -36.90 -50.97
C ASN A 5 -34.78 -38.29 -51.27
N SER A 6 -33.50 -38.36 -51.63
CA SER A 6 -32.70 -39.60 -51.55
C SER A 6 -31.66 -39.46 -50.46
N ILE A 7 -31.94 -40.13 -49.35
CA ILE A 7 -31.08 -40.34 -48.19
C ILE A 7 -30.09 -41.45 -48.56
N TYR A 8 -28.79 -41.17 -48.52
CA TYR A 8 -27.74 -42.21 -48.55
C TYR A 8 -27.27 -42.51 -47.11
N PRO A 9 -27.18 -43.79 -46.69
CA PRO A 9 -26.60 -44.16 -45.40
C PRO A 9 -25.07 -44.30 -45.49
N SER A 10 -24.37 -43.84 -44.46
CA SER A 10 -22.91 -43.99 -44.26
C SER A 10 -22.52 -45.39 -43.77
N PRO A 11 -21.37 -45.95 -44.19
CA PRO A 11 -20.86 -47.23 -43.67
C PRO A 11 -20.00 -47.06 -42.41
N SER A 12 -20.26 -47.88 -41.38
CA SER A 12 -19.48 -47.98 -40.14
C SER A 12 -18.21 -48.82 -40.31
N PRO A 13 -17.09 -48.52 -39.62
CA PRO A 13 -15.92 -49.41 -39.57
C PRO A 13 -15.99 -50.44 -38.42
N PRO A 14 -15.27 -51.58 -38.55
CA PRO A 14 -15.46 -52.79 -37.74
C PRO A 14 -14.78 -52.76 -36.36
N THR A 15 -15.40 -53.47 -35.42
CA THR A 15 -14.89 -53.81 -34.09
C THR A 15 -13.88 -54.96 -34.16
N LEU A 16 -12.71 -54.80 -33.53
CA LEU A 16 -11.83 -55.93 -33.19
C LEU A 16 -11.72 -56.05 -31.67
N TYR A 17 -12.40 -57.06 -31.14
CA TYR A 17 -12.10 -57.72 -29.87
C TYR A 17 -10.86 -58.60 -30.08
N THR A 18 -9.93 -58.69 -29.12
CA THR A 18 -9.33 -59.96 -28.64
C THR A 18 -8.47 -59.75 -27.38
N ALA A 19 -8.85 -60.50 -26.35
CA ALA A 19 -8.10 -61.13 -25.26
C ALA A 19 -7.12 -60.32 -24.37
N ASN A 20 -7.64 -60.08 -23.17
CA ASN A 20 -6.98 -60.10 -21.87
C ASN A 20 -6.13 -61.38 -21.65
N ASN A 21 -4.87 -61.24 -21.22
CA ASN A 21 -4.30 -62.19 -20.26
C ASN A 21 -3.19 -61.56 -19.41
N ASN A 22 -3.40 -61.65 -18.10
CA ASN A 22 -2.54 -61.18 -17.03
C ASN A 22 -1.32 -62.11 -16.88
N ASN A 23 -0.12 -61.56 -16.67
CA ASN A 23 0.79 -62.16 -15.70
C ASN A 23 1.72 -61.12 -15.06
N SER A 24 1.65 -61.13 -13.73
CA SER A 24 2.41 -60.43 -12.70
C SER A 24 3.93 -60.63 -12.76
N ASN A 25 4.70 -59.55 -12.62
CA ASN A 25 5.80 -59.42 -11.64
C ASN A 25 6.46 -58.02 -11.66
N ILE A 26 6.65 -57.46 -10.47
CA ILE A 26 7.39 -56.23 -10.08
C ILE A 26 8.67 -56.71 -9.33
N PRO A 27 9.75 -55.93 -9.01
CA PRO A 27 10.39 -54.72 -9.57
C PRO A 27 11.91 -54.87 -9.85
N SER A 28 12.56 -53.78 -10.31
CA SER A 28 13.78 -53.16 -9.74
C SER A 28 15.01 -52.91 -10.66
N SER A 29 15.44 -51.65 -10.60
CA SER A 29 16.80 -51.08 -10.75
C SER A 29 17.64 -51.34 -12.01
N SER A 30 17.89 -50.30 -12.81
CA SER A 30 19.16 -49.53 -12.72
C SER A 30 19.22 -48.44 -13.81
N LEU A 31 19.60 -47.23 -13.38
CA LEU A 31 20.07 -46.15 -14.24
C LEU A 31 21.36 -46.61 -14.92
N SER A 32 21.47 -46.41 -16.24
CA SER A 32 22.77 -46.30 -16.92
C SER A 32 22.78 -45.02 -17.74
N SER A 33 23.39 -44.00 -17.14
CA SER A 33 23.84 -42.80 -17.84
C SER A 33 25.03 -43.17 -18.72
N SER A 34 24.84 -43.16 -20.04
CA SER A 34 25.98 -43.11 -20.98
C SER A 34 26.13 -41.68 -21.49
N ASN A 35 26.96 -40.94 -20.76
CA ASN A 35 27.55 -39.69 -21.17
C ASN A 35 28.54 -39.96 -22.31
N THR A 36 28.19 -39.59 -23.54
CA THR A 36 29.17 -39.43 -24.62
C THR A 36 29.27 -37.96 -24.96
N ASN A 37 30.29 -37.33 -24.37
CA ASN A 37 30.81 -36.04 -24.80
C ASN A 37 31.30 -36.18 -26.25
N ASN A 38 30.52 -35.69 -27.22
CA ASN A 38 31.05 -35.37 -28.53
C ASN A 38 30.97 -33.85 -28.75
N LYS A 39 32.16 -33.27 -28.69
CA LYS A 39 32.48 -31.87 -28.93
C LYS A 39 32.63 -31.67 -30.45
N ASP A 40 31.52 -31.74 -31.17
CA ASP A 40 31.47 -31.39 -32.59
C ASP A 40 30.96 -29.96 -32.75
N SER A 41 31.90 -29.09 -33.10
CA SER A 41 31.64 -27.74 -33.58
C SER A 41 30.93 -27.80 -34.94
N ASN A 42 30.00 -26.86 -35.12
CA ASN A 42 29.51 -26.38 -36.42
C ASN A 42 28.37 -27.18 -37.10
N ASN A 43 27.20 -27.24 -36.46
CA ASN A 43 25.96 -27.62 -37.13
C ASN A 43 24.94 -26.47 -37.04
N ASN A 44 25.10 -25.48 -37.91
CA ASN A 44 24.15 -24.36 -38.10
C ASN A 44 22.88 -24.87 -38.77
N ASN A 45 22.09 -25.67 -38.04
CA ASN A 45 20.75 -26.05 -38.48
C ASN A 45 19.78 -24.96 -37.99
N PRO A 46 19.29 -24.07 -38.87
CA PRO A 46 18.46 -22.92 -38.47
C PRO A 46 17.19 -23.36 -37.75
N GLN A 47 16.69 -24.57 -38.05
CA GLN A 47 15.54 -25.18 -37.40
C GLN A 47 15.80 -25.52 -35.93
N LEU A 48 16.97 -26.06 -35.58
CA LEU A 48 17.33 -26.35 -34.19
C LEU A 48 17.54 -25.07 -33.38
N SER A 49 18.14 -24.04 -34.02
CA SER A 49 18.30 -22.71 -33.43
C SER A 49 16.95 -22.02 -33.19
N TRP A 50 16.04 -22.06 -34.17
CA TRP A 50 14.68 -21.54 -34.06
C TRP A 50 13.88 -22.23 -32.96
N GLU A 51 13.88 -23.57 -32.92
CA GLU A 51 13.14 -24.33 -31.90
C GLU A 51 13.69 -24.09 -30.48
N PHE A 52 15.00 -23.86 -30.33
CA PHE A 52 15.58 -23.45 -29.05
C PHE A 52 15.09 -22.07 -28.63
N LEU A 53 15.18 -21.06 -29.52
CA LEU A 53 14.69 -19.71 -29.26
C LEU A 53 13.19 -19.72 -28.91
N ARG A 54 12.39 -20.51 -29.63
CA ARG A 54 10.95 -20.66 -29.41
C ARG A 54 10.62 -21.19 -28.02
N LYS A 55 11.33 -22.23 -27.58
CA LYS A 55 11.16 -22.78 -26.23
C LYS A 55 11.56 -21.75 -25.17
N GLN A 56 12.66 -21.04 -25.41
CA GLN A 56 13.14 -19.99 -24.51
C GLN A 56 12.14 -18.82 -24.39
N ALA A 57 11.57 -18.35 -25.51
CA ALA A 57 10.54 -17.31 -25.49
C ALA A 57 9.31 -17.75 -24.70
N ARG A 58 8.79 -18.95 -24.93
CA ARG A 58 7.64 -19.48 -24.17
C ARG A 58 7.92 -19.59 -22.67
N GLN A 59 9.14 -19.97 -22.29
CA GLN A 59 9.53 -20.02 -20.89
C GLN A 59 9.54 -18.62 -20.26
N LEU A 60 10.14 -17.64 -20.94
CA LEU A 60 10.16 -16.24 -20.49
C LEU A 60 8.75 -15.65 -20.42
N GLU A 61 7.89 -15.94 -21.39
CA GLU A 61 6.48 -15.51 -21.39
C GLU A 61 5.73 -16.04 -20.16
N ASN A 62 5.85 -17.33 -19.85
CA ASN A 62 5.22 -17.93 -18.68
C ASN A 62 5.74 -17.33 -17.37
N GLU A 63 7.02 -17.00 -17.30
CA GLU A 63 7.64 -16.38 -16.13
C GLU A 63 7.14 -14.93 -15.96
N ILE A 64 7.11 -14.16 -17.05
CA ILE A 64 6.57 -12.79 -17.07
C ILE A 64 5.09 -12.79 -16.65
N GLU A 65 4.27 -13.72 -17.13
CA GLU A 65 2.85 -13.80 -16.76
C GLU A 65 2.65 -14.06 -15.26
N GLN A 66 3.42 -14.99 -14.69
CA GLN A 66 3.36 -15.29 -13.25
C GLN A 66 3.78 -14.09 -12.39
N LYS A 67 4.85 -13.40 -12.81
CA LYS A 67 5.36 -12.21 -12.12
C LYS A 67 4.41 -11.04 -12.26
N LEU A 68 3.85 -10.80 -13.46
CA LEU A 68 2.88 -9.74 -13.71
C LEU A 68 1.59 -9.95 -12.90
N THR A 69 1.13 -11.20 -12.78
CA THR A 69 -0.02 -11.54 -11.93
C THR A 69 0.28 -11.23 -10.46
N SER A 70 1.47 -11.57 -9.98
CA SER A 70 1.89 -11.30 -8.60
C SER A 70 2.04 -9.79 -8.34
N TYR A 71 2.61 -9.06 -9.30
CA TYR A 71 2.77 -7.61 -9.26
C TYR A 71 1.41 -6.89 -9.30
N SER A 72 0.47 -7.35 -10.11
CA SER A 72 -0.90 -6.84 -10.14
C SER A 72 -1.65 -7.06 -8.82
N LYS A 73 -1.44 -8.21 -8.15
CA LYS A 73 -1.97 -8.43 -6.79
C LYS A 73 -1.45 -7.37 -5.82
N ILE A 74 -0.16 -7.02 -5.89
CA ILE A 74 0.40 -5.93 -5.07
C ILE A 74 -0.25 -4.59 -5.42
N ALA A 75 -0.47 -4.29 -6.70
CA ALA A 75 -1.19 -3.08 -7.11
C ALA A 75 -2.59 -3.00 -6.48
N THR A 76 -3.33 -4.12 -6.46
CA THR A 76 -4.65 -4.17 -5.83
C THR A 76 -4.61 -4.07 -4.30
N SER A 77 -3.60 -4.65 -3.64
CA SER A 77 -3.47 -4.57 -2.18
C SER A 77 -3.10 -3.15 -1.72
N VAL A 78 -2.19 -2.48 -2.43
CA VAL A 78 -1.84 -1.07 -2.18
C VAL A 78 -3.08 -0.17 -2.34
N GLY A 79 -3.90 -0.41 -3.38
CA GLY A 79 -5.15 0.33 -3.57
C GLY A 79 -6.20 0.08 -2.48
N ARG A 80 -6.30 -1.15 -1.95
CA ARG A 80 -7.25 -1.50 -0.86
C ARG A 80 -6.82 -0.93 0.49
N ASN A 81 -5.52 -0.98 0.79
CA ASN A 81 -4.99 -0.40 2.02
C ASN A 81 -5.24 1.10 2.11
N ASN A 82 -5.29 1.79 0.96
CA ASN A 82 -5.61 3.21 0.89
C ASN A 82 -7.10 3.49 1.19
N ARG A 83 -8.04 2.64 0.74
CA ARG A 83 -9.49 2.83 0.98
C ARG A 83 -9.93 2.57 2.42
N ASN A 84 -9.26 1.66 3.12
CA ASN A 84 -9.60 1.34 4.51
C ASN A 84 -9.15 2.40 5.52
N VAL A 85 -8.38 3.41 5.10
CA VAL A 85 -7.97 4.53 5.97
C VAL A 85 -9.11 5.53 6.21
N ASP A 86 -10.14 5.54 5.35
CA ASP A 86 -11.32 6.42 5.48
C ASP A 86 -12.40 5.88 6.44
N GLY A 87 -12.19 4.68 6.99
CA GLY A 87 -13.10 4.03 7.94
C GLY A 87 -12.72 4.29 9.39
N VAL A 88 -13.50 5.12 10.08
CA VAL A 88 -13.45 5.35 11.52
C VAL A 88 -13.40 4.02 12.29
N GLY A 89 -12.27 3.70 12.90
CA GLY A 89 -12.11 2.53 13.78
C GLY A 89 -10.66 2.10 13.94
N GLY A 90 -10.06 2.44 15.08
CA GLY A 90 -8.64 2.32 15.32
C GLY A 90 -8.06 0.91 15.15
N SER A 91 -6.85 0.87 14.60
CA SER A 91 -5.75 0.08 15.13
C SER A 91 -4.48 0.59 14.44
N GLY A 92 -3.47 0.94 15.23
CA GLY A 92 -2.17 1.31 14.71
C GLY A 92 -1.61 0.14 13.90
N SER A 93 -1.66 0.26 12.58
CA SER A 93 -0.82 -0.52 11.70
C SER A 93 -0.01 0.45 10.87
N SER A 94 1.11 0.89 11.45
CA SER A 94 2.33 1.17 10.69
C SER A 94 2.63 -0.06 9.84
N GLY A 95 1.99 -0.17 8.69
CA GLY A 95 1.91 -1.42 7.95
C GLY A 95 1.88 -1.20 6.45
N ASN A 96 2.61 -0.21 5.90
CA ASN A 96 2.66 -0.03 4.44
C ASN A 96 3.97 0.53 3.85
N VAL A 97 5.08 0.58 4.59
CA VAL A 97 6.40 0.83 3.97
C VAL A 97 7.06 -0.48 3.48
N ALA A 98 6.66 -1.64 4.02
CA ALA A 98 7.22 -2.93 3.62
C ALA A 98 6.79 -3.40 2.22
N GLY A 99 5.72 -2.82 1.65
CA GLY A 99 5.27 -3.14 0.28
C GLY A 99 6.05 -2.41 -0.81
N GLY A 100 6.71 -1.27 -0.49
CA GLY A 100 7.49 -0.47 -1.44
C GLY A 100 8.69 -1.24 -2.00
N ASN A 101 9.52 -1.76 -1.11
CA ASN A 101 10.74 -2.50 -1.48
C ASN A 101 10.42 -3.79 -2.25
N SER A 102 9.33 -4.47 -1.90
CA SER A 102 8.93 -5.71 -2.58
C SER A 102 8.38 -5.45 -3.99
N SER A 103 7.66 -4.34 -4.20
CA SER A 103 7.16 -3.97 -5.53
C SER A 103 8.27 -3.42 -6.43
N GLU A 104 9.22 -2.66 -5.89
CA GLU A 104 10.40 -2.19 -6.65
C GLU A 104 11.30 -3.35 -7.10
N ALA A 105 11.53 -4.35 -6.25
CA ALA A 105 12.28 -5.53 -6.64
C ALA A 105 11.59 -6.31 -7.78
N MET A 106 10.26 -6.44 -7.74
CA MET A 106 9.49 -7.07 -8.83
C MET A 106 9.48 -6.22 -10.11
N GLU A 107 9.52 -4.89 -10.01
CA GLU A 107 9.65 -4.01 -11.17
C GLU A 107 10.98 -4.24 -11.90
N LEU A 108 12.09 -4.30 -11.16
CA LEU A 108 13.42 -4.55 -11.75
C LEU A 108 13.49 -5.93 -12.41
N GLU A 109 12.93 -6.96 -11.76
CA GLU A 109 12.91 -8.31 -12.30
C GLU A 109 12.03 -8.40 -13.57
N LEU A 110 10.85 -7.75 -13.59
CA LEU A 110 10.00 -7.67 -14.78
C LEU A 110 10.67 -6.91 -15.93
N ASP A 111 11.35 -5.80 -15.65
CA ASP A 111 12.13 -5.07 -16.65
C ASP A 111 13.25 -5.94 -17.24
N GLU A 112 13.95 -6.72 -16.42
CA GLU A 112 14.99 -7.64 -16.87
C GLU A 112 14.41 -8.78 -17.74
N LEU A 113 13.30 -9.38 -17.32
CA LEU A 113 12.63 -10.45 -18.06
C LEU A 113 12.06 -9.95 -19.41
N LEU A 114 11.43 -8.77 -19.44
CA LEU A 114 10.95 -8.16 -20.68
C LEU A 114 12.11 -7.84 -21.64
N LYS A 115 13.24 -7.36 -21.11
CA LYS A 115 14.45 -7.13 -21.91
C LYS A 115 15.00 -8.43 -22.49
N LYS A 116 15.06 -9.51 -21.70
CA LYS A 116 15.46 -10.84 -22.17
C LYS A 116 14.52 -11.35 -23.26
N LEU A 117 13.20 -11.26 -23.07
CA LEU A 117 12.23 -11.67 -24.09
C LEU A 117 12.39 -10.85 -25.38
N SER A 118 12.60 -9.54 -25.27
CA SER A 118 12.89 -8.68 -26.43
C SER A 118 14.15 -9.13 -27.19
N MET A 119 15.23 -9.47 -26.48
CA MET A 119 16.45 -10.00 -27.12
C MET A 119 16.18 -11.31 -27.85
N VAL A 120 15.44 -12.24 -27.25
CA VAL A 120 15.08 -13.52 -27.88
C VAL A 120 14.20 -13.31 -29.11
N VAL A 121 13.21 -12.42 -29.04
CA VAL A 121 12.35 -12.06 -30.18
C VAL A 121 13.15 -11.40 -31.31
N ASN A 122 14.16 -10.59 -30.99
CA ASN A 122 15.06 -10.03 -31.98
C ASN A 122 15.94 -11.10 -32.63
N SER A 123 16.51 -12.03 -31.85
CA SER A 123 17.25 -13.18 -32.40
C SER A 123 16.38 -14.10 -33.26
N MET A 124 15.10 -14.28 -32.91
CA MET A 124 14.14 -14.97 -33.76
C MET A 124 13.92 -14.23 -35.08
N ALA A 125 13.81 -12.90 -35.05
CA ALA A 125 13.70 -12.09 -36.25
C ALA A 125 14.96 -12.22 -37.14
N GLU A 126 16.15 -12.18 -36.55
CA GLU A 126 17.41 -12.39 -37.28
C GLU A 126 17.48 -13.77 -37.96
N VAL A 127 16.99 -14.83 -37.29
CA VAL A 127 16.93 -16.19 -37.87
C VAL A 127 15.94 -16.26 -39.04
N VAL A 128 14.84 -15.52 -38.96
CA VAL A 128 13.81 -15.44 -40.03
C VAL A 128 14.27 -14.60 -41.22
N ASP A 129 14.99 -13.51 -40.95
CA ASP A 129 15.51 -12.57 -41.96
C ASP A 129 16.78 -13.09 -42.63
N ARG A 130 17.49 -14.08 -42.03
CA ARG A 130 18.67 -14.69 -42.62
C ARG A 130 18.27 -15.42 -43.91
N PRO A 131 18.82 -15.04 -45.09
CA PRO A 131 18.52 -15.71 -46.34
C PRO A 131 19.15 -17.10 -46.33
N THR A 132 18.37 -18.12 -45.97
CA THR A 132 18.77 -19.52 -46.11
C THR A 132 18.24 -20.07 -47.43
N THR A 133 18.82 -21.17 -47.92
CA THR A 133 18.43 -21.83 -49.18
C THR A 133 17.02 -22.43 -49.14
N ILE A 134 16.32 -22.35 -48.01
CA ILE A 134 14.97 -22.86 -47.78
C ILE A 134 14.06 -21.67 -47.49
N PRO A 135 12.92 -21.51 -48.19
CA PRO A 135 12.01 -20.40 -47.92
C PRO A 135 11.48 -20.47 -46.49
N THR A 136 11.50 -19.35 -45.78
CA THR A 136 10.93 -19.20 -44.45
C THR A 136 9.44 -19.55 -44.49
N SER A 137 9.02 -20.54 -43.71
CA SER A 137 7.62 -20.98 -43.66
C SER A 137 6.71 -19.85 -43.15
N PRO A 138 5.54 -19.57 -43.78
CA PRO A 138 4.58 -18.59 -43.29
C PRO A 138 4.19 -18.78 -41.83
N SER A 139 4.17 -20.03 -41.34
CA SER A 139 3.89 -20.35 -39.94
C SER A 139 4.94 -19.79 -38.97
N ILE A 140 6.21 -19.76 -39.36
CA ILE A 140 7.32 -19.21 -38.56
C ILE A 140 7.17 -17.69 -38.46
N MET A 141 6.83 -17.03 -39.57
CA MET A 141 6.59 -15.59 -39.60
C MET A 141 5.40 -15.17 -38.72
N HIS A 142 4.28 -15.90 -38.80
CA HIS A 142 3.13 -15.65 -37.93
C HIS A 142 3.44 -15.87 -36.45
N MET A 143 4.27 -16.88 -36.13
CA MET A 143 4.69 -17.13 -34.75
C MET A 143 5.59 -16.02 -34.21
N LEU A 144 6.55 -15.54 -35.00
CA LEU A 144 7.36 -14.37 -34.65
C LEU A 144 6.48 -13.15 -34.39
N GLN A 145 5.50 -12.90 -35.26
CA GLN A 145 4.57 -11.79 -35.09
C GLN A 145 3.79 -11.92 -33.77
N ARG A 146 3.30 -13.11 -33.45
CA ARG A 146 2.63 -13.37 -32.18
C ARG A 146 3.53 -13.08 -30.97
N HIS A 147 4.79 -13.49 -31.01
CA HIS A 147 5.74 -13.18 -29.92
C HIS A 147 6.00 -11.67 -29.78
N ARG A 148 6.00 -10.91 -30.89
CA ARG A 148 6.07 -9.43 -30.86
C ARG A 148 4.83 -8.82 -30.22
N ASP A 149 3.65 -9.30 -30.59
CA ASP A 149 2.38 -8.81 -30.05
C ASP A 149 2.29 -9.10 -28.53
N ILE A 150 2.65 -10.32 -28.10
CA ILE A 150 2.69 -10.70 -26.68
C ILE A 150 3.67 -9.83 -25.88
N LEU A 151 4.87 -9.58 -26.41
CA LEU A 151 5.86 -8.69 -25.79
C LEU A 151 5.31 -7.27 -25.62
N TYR A 152 4.61 -6.76 -26.63
CA TYR A 152 3.98 -5.45 -26.59
C TYR A 152 2.89 -5.39 -25.50
N ASP A 153 2.02 -6.39 -25.44
CA ASP A 153 0.93 -6.46 -24.46
C ASP A 153 1.48 -6.57 -23.03
N TYR A 154 2.48 -7.41 -22.78
CA TYR A 154 3.13 -7.50 -21.46
C TYR A 154 3.81 -6.20 -21.06
N THR A 155 4.51 -5.54 -21.98
CA THR A 155 5.14 -4.24 -21.72
C THR A 155 4.09 -3.17 -21.37
N LYS A 156 2.96 -3.16 -22.09
CA LYS A 156 1.85 -2.23 -21.86
C LYS A 156 1.19 -2.47 -20.52
N GLU A 157 0.85 -3.72 -20.18
CA GLU A 157 0.23 -4.06 -18.91
C GLU A 157 1.17 -3.82 -17.73
N PHE A 158 2.47 -4.08 -17.89
CA PHE A 158 3.48 -3.73 -16.88
C PHE A 158 3.50 -2.23 -16.59
N LYS A 159 3.62 -1.39 -17.63
CA LYS A 159 3.62 0.07 -17.49
C LYS A 159 2.35 0.60 -16.82
N LYS A 160 1.19 0.05 -17.20
CA LYS A 160 -0.11 0.39 -16.60
C LYS A 160 -0.17 0.02 -15.12
N THR A 161 0.28 -1.18 -14.76
CA THR A 161 0.29 -1.65 -13.37
C THR A 161 1.26 -0.82 -12.52
N ARG A 162 2.43 -0.48 -13.07
CA ARG A 162 3.41 0.41 -12.45
C ARG A 162 2.88 1.81 -12.19
N ALA A 163 2.23 2.40 -13.19
CA ALA A 163 1.58 3.71 -13.04
C ALA A 163 0.49 3.69 -11.95
N ASN A 164 -0.29 2.61 -11.86
CA ASN A 164 -1.30 2.45 -10.83
C ASN A 164 -0.69 2.36 -9.41
N ILE A 165 0.37 1.55 -9.24
CA ILE A 165 1.09 1.47 -7.96
C ILE A 165 1.66 2.83 -7.56
N GLN A 166 2.29 3.54 -8.51
CA GLN A 166 2.85 4.86 -8.23
C GLN A 166 1.77 5.88 -7.86
N ALA A 167 0.64 5.90 -8.56
CA ALA A 167 -0.48 6.77 -8.22
C ALA A 167 -1.02 6.47 -6.82
N ALA A 168 -1.14 5.19 -6.46
CA ALA A 168 -1.61 4.77 -5.14
C ALA A 168 -0.61 5.13 -4.02
N ARG A 169 0.69 5.06 -4.28
CA ARG A 169 1.76 5.54 -3.36
C ARG A 169 1.69 7.05 -3.17
N ASN A 170 1.66 7.81 -4.25
CA ASN A 170 1.54 9.27 -4.20
C ASN A 170 0.30 9.69 -3.40
N HIS A 171 -0.83 9.01 -3.59
CA HIS A 171 -2.04 9.27 -2.81
C HIS A 171 -1.85 8.98 -1.32
N ALA A 172 -1.18 7.87 -0.98
CA ALA A 172 -0.87 7.53 0.42
C ALA A 172 0.07 8.56 1.07
N ASP A 173 1.09 9.04 0.34
CA ASP A 173 2.03 10.05 0.83
C ASP A 173 1.32 11.39 1.10
N LEU A 174 0.43 11.81 0.19
CA LEU A 174 -0.39 13.01 0.37
C LEU A 174 -1.31 12.89 1.59
N LEU A 175 -2.00 11.76 1.77
CA LEU A 175 -2.85 11.52 2.94
C LEU A 175 -2.05 11.46 4.24
N SER A 176 -0.83 10.91 4.20
CA SER A 176 0.06 10.89 5.36
C SER A 176 0.46 12.31 5.77
N SER A 177 0.80 13.17 4.81
CA SER A 177 1.11 14.59 5.08
C SER A 177 -0.09 15.31 5.67
N VAL A 178 -1.27 15.18 5.07
CA VAL A 178 -2.49 15.83 5.55
C VAL A 178 -2.87 15.32 6.96
N ARG A 179 -2.67 14.04 7.25
CA ARG A 179 -2.92 13.49 8.59
C ARG A 179 -1.96 14.06 9.63
N GLU A 180 -0.69 14.23 9.29
CA GLU A 180 0.30 14.87 10.16
C GLU A 180 -0.10 16.34 10.43
N ASP A 181 -0.46 17.08 9.39
CA ASP A 181 -0.93 18.47 9.50
C ASP A 181 -2.21 18.59 10.35
N ILE A 182 -3.17 17.69 10.17
CA ILE A 182 -4.40 17.66 11.00
C ILE A 182 -4.06 17.33 12.46
N SER A 183 -3.16 16.36 12.69
CA SER A 183 -2.81 15.95 14.04
C SER A 183 -2.05 17.06 14.79
N SER A 184 -1.13 17.74 14.12
CA SER A 184 -0.40 18.88 14.66
C SER A 184 -1.34 20.05 14.94
N PHE A 185 -2.22 20.41 14.00
CA PHE A 185 -3.24 21.43 14.21
C PHE A 185 -4.16 21.08 15.38
N LYS A 186 -4.69 19.85 15.45
CA LYS A 186 -5.55 19.41 16.54
C LYS A 186 -4.85 19.46 17.89
N SER A 187 -3.57 19.06 17.95
CA SER A 187 -2.78 19.16 19.18
C SER A 187 -2.55 20.60 19.62
N GLY A 188 -2.30 21.51 18.66
CA GLY A 188 -2.17 22.94 18.92
C GLY A 188 -3.47 23.56 19.43
N VAL A 189 -4.61 23.25 18.79
CA VAL A 189 -5.94 23.71 19.23
C VAL A 189 -6.27 23.17 20.61
N SER A 190 -6.00 21.89 20.89
CA SER A 190 -6.21 21.34 22.24
C SER A 190 -5.37 22.08 23.28
N SER A 191 -4.10 22.36 23.00
CA SER A 191 -3.24 23.16 23.87
C SER A 191 -3.78 24.58 24.08
N GLU A 192 -4.32 25.21 23.05
CA GLU A 192 -4.91 26.55 23.13
C GLU A 192 -6.23 26.55 23.92
N THR A 193 -7.10 25.56 23.70
CA THR A 193 -8.33 25.41 24.48
C THR A 193 -8.05 25.11 25.94
N ASP A 194 -7.07 24.25 26.24
CA ASP A 194 -6.64 23.96 27.61
C ASP A 194 -6.03 25.20 28.27
N TYR A 195 -5.28 26.01 27.51
CA TYR A 195 -4.78 27.29 27.96
C TYR A 195 -5.92 28.23 28.38
N PHE A 196 -6.94 28.43 27.53
CA PHE A 196 -8.08 29.28 27.86
C PHE A 196 -8.92 28.75 29.04
N LEU A 197 -9.07 27.44 29.18
CA LEU A 197 -9.75 26.83 30.34
C LEU A 197 -8.96 27.05 31.63
N SER A 198 -7.64 26.90 31.58
CA SER A 198 -6.76 27.17 32.72
C SER A 198 -6.80 28.64 33.13
N GLU A 199 -6.80 29.56 32.16
CA GLU A 199 -6.86 31.00 32.40
C GLU A 199 -8.20 31.41 33.02
N ARG A 200 -9.31 30.81 32.57
CA ARG A 200 -10.61 30.99 33.22
C ARG A 200 -10.58 30.57 34.69
N GLY A 201 -9.91 29.46 35.02
CA GLY A 201 -9.74 29.02 36.40
C GLY A 201 -8.93 30.02 37.24
N ARG A 202 -7.88 30.62 36.66
CA ARG A 202 -7.07 31.66 37.32
C ARG A 202 -7.86 32.95 37.56
N ILE A 203 -8.67 33.37 36.59
CA ILE A 203 -9.56 34.53 36.70
C ILE A 203 -10.60 34.31 37.81
N GLU A 204 -11.26 33.16 37.84
CA GLU A 204 -12.24 32.81 38.89
C GLU A 204 -11.60 32.82 40.29
N ASN A 205 -10.39 32.26 40.43
CA ASN A 205 -9.66 32.30 41.69
C ASN A 205 -9.28 33.74 42.09
N SER A 206 -8.88 34.57 41.13
CA SER A 206 -8.59 35.99 41.37
C SER A 206 -9.84 36.77 41.80
N HIS A 207 -11.01 36.46 41.21
CA HIS A 207 -12.29 37.05 41.63
C HIS A 207 -12.63 36.70 43.07
N ARG A 208 -12.56 35.42 43.43
CA ARG A 208 -12.81 34.98 44.82
C ARG A 208 -11.85 35.61 45.81
N MET A 209 -10.57 35.71 45.45
CA MET A 209 -9.57 36.40 46.28
C MET A 209 -9.92 37.88 46.45
N THR A 210 -10.37 38.54 45.40
CA THR A 210 -10.81 39.94 45.45
C THR A 210 -12.02 40.09 46.36
N ASP A 211 -13.01 39.20 46.27
CA ASP A 211 -14.20 39.20 47.13
C ASP A 211 -13.82 39.00 48.61
N MET A 212 -12.91 38.08 48.91
CA MET A 212 -12.40 37.88 50.28
C MET A 212 -11.68 39.12 50.82
N VAL A 213 -10.85 39.78 49.99
CA VAL A 213 -10.16 41.02 50.38
C VAL A 213 -11.15 42.16 50.58
N LEU A 214 -12.20 42.26 49.74
CA LEU A 214 -13.27 43.24 49.90
C LEU A 214 -14.05 43.01 51.20
N GLU A 215 -14.43 41.75 51.48
CA GLU A 215 -15.11 41.37 52.73
C GLU A 215 -14.25 41.71 53.96
N GLN A 216 -12.97 41.35 53.94
CA GLN A 216 -12.04 41.69 55.01
C GLN A 216 -11.86 43.21 55.17
N ALA A 217 -11.82 43.97 54.06
CA ALA A 217 -11.73 45.42 54.10
C ALA A 217 -13.00 46.06 54.69
N PHE A 218 -14.19 45.55 54.38
CA PHE A 218 -15.45 46.01 54.99
C PHE A 218 -15.50 45.70 56.48
N ALA A 219 -15.12 44.48 56.89
CA ALA A 219 -15.04 44.11 58.30
C ALA A 219 -14.05 45.01 59.06
N THR A 220 -12.89 45.29 58.47
CA THR A 220 -11.88 46.18 59.06
C THR A 220 -12.38 47.63 59.16
N ARG A 221 -13.11 48.12 58.15
CA ARG A 221 -13.73 49.46 58.18
C ARG A 221 -14.78 49.56 59.28
N GLU A 222 -15.60 48.54 59.46
CA GLU A 222 -16.59 48.49 60.53
C GLU A 222 -15.91 48.49 61.90
N ASP A 223 -14.87 47.68 62.07
CA ASP A 223 -14.08 47.63 63.32
C ASP A 223 -13.43 48.99 63.63
N PHE A 224 -12.82 49.66 62.64
CA PHE A 224 -12.32 51.04 62.83
C PHE A 224 -13.44 52.02 63.19
N GLY A 225 -14.64 51.87 62.64
CA GLY A 225 -15.81 52.65 63.01
C GLY A 225 -16.22 52.44 64.47
N GLN A 226 -16.24 51.18 64.92
CA GLN A 226 -16.51 50.82 66.31
C GLN A 226 -15.42 51.36 67.26
N GLN A 227 -14.14 51.21 66.89
CA GLN A 227 -13.00 51.76 67.63
C GLN A 227 -13.05 53.30 67.71
N GLY A 228 -13.43 54.00 66.64
CA GLY A 228 -13.63 55.45 66.66
C GLY A 228 -14.74 55.87 67.64
N ALA A 229 -15.85 55.13 67.66
CA ALA A 229 -16.93 55.37 68.61
C ALA A 229 -16.52 55.12 70.07
N THR A 230 -15.74 54.07 70.35
CA THR A 230 -15.22 53.80 71.69
C THR A 230 -14.24 54.89 72.14
N LEU A 231 -13.32 55.34 71.28
CA LEU A 231 -12.39 56.44 71.57
C LEU A 231 -13.13 57.76 71.85
N LEU A 232 -14.17 58.09 71.09
CA LEU A 232 -15.02 59.26 71.36
C LEU A 232 -15.72 59.15 72.73
N ASN A 233 -16.21 57.97 73.08
CA ASN A 233 -16.83 57.73 74.39
C ASN A 233 -15.82 57.83 75.54
N ILE A 234 -14.60 57.33 75.35
CA ILE A 234 -13.50 57.49 76.31
C ILE A 234 -13.13 58.96 76.45
N ASN A 235 -12.98 59.70 75.34
CA ASN A 235 -12.67 61.12 75.35
C ASN A 235 -13.74 61.95 76.10
N LYS A 236 -15.03 61.66 75.87
CA LYS A 236 -16.15 62.26 76.63
C LYS A 236 -16.05 61.98 78.14
N ARG A 237 -15.74 60.74 78.53
CA ARG A 237 -15.57 60.35 79.93
C ARG A 237 -14.36 61.04 80.58
N ILE A 238 -13.22 61.09 79.90
CA ILE A 238 -12.01 61.79 80.38
C ILE A 238 -12.31 63.27 80.56
N THR A 239 -12.92 63.92 79.57
CA THR A 239 -13.29 65.35 79.64
C THR A 239 -14.21 65.61 80.84
N SER A 240 -15.19 64.71 81.08
CA SER A 240 -16.06 64.77 82.26
C SER A 240 -15.27 64.65 83.57
N VAL A 241 -14.35 63.68 83.68
CA VAL A 241 -13.48 63.52 84.88
C VAL A 241 -12.58 64.74 85.09
N THR A 242 -11.97 65.28 84.04
CA THR A 242 -11.14 66.49 84.12
C THR A 242 -11.96 67.70 84.57
N SER A 243 -13.19 67.85 84.09
CA SER A 243 -14.09 68.92 84.55
C SER A 243 -14.45 68.79 86.03
N MET A 244 -14.62 67.56 86.53
CA MET A 244 -14.82 67.31 87.96
C MET A 244 -13.57 67.63 88.79
N TYR A 245 -12.38 67.29 88.29
CA TYR A 245 -11.13 67.58 88.98
C TYR A 245 -10.83 69.09 89.08
N GLN A 246 -11.20 69.87 88.06
CA GLN A 246 -11.08 71.34 88.12
C GLN A 246 -12.09 72.03 89.06
N LEU A 247 -13.10 71.30 89.54
CA LEU A 247 -14.06 71.79 90.55
C LEU A 247 -13.63 71.46 91.99
N VAL A 248 -12.56 70.68 92.19
CA VAL A 248 -12.12 70.17 93.50
C VAL A 248 -10.79 70.82 93.98
N ASN A 249 -10.19 71.71 93.19
CA ASN A 249 -9.12 72.64 93.61
C ASN A 249 -9.62 74.09 93.51
#